data_AF-D3A934-F1
#
_entry.id   AF-D3A934-F1
#
_cell.length_a   1.000
_cell.length_b   1.000
_cell.length_c   1.000
_cell.angle_alpha   90.00
_cell.angle_beta   90.00
_cell.angle_gamma   90.00
#
_symmetry.space_group_name_H-M   'P 1'
#
loop_
_entity.id
_entity.type
_entity.pdbx_description
1 polymer ?
#
loop_
_entity_poly.entity_id
_entity_poly.type
_entity_poly.pdbx_seq_one_letter_code
_entity_poly.pdbx_strand_id
1 'polypeptide(L)'
;SDIPELSGRNWLVYAYQAGTVCRLGESGINFSLPEGGAELFLLIPDKGRGRLIGILEKYISCGCLRILHEEENRVAALVLEAGTLGIAADRPPVRVWIDGRDHEAVCHGGMLWSVYCEKPDCLVEIEWQSGGL
;
A
#
# COMPACT_ATOMS: atom_id res chain seq x y z
N SER A 1 -0.06 24.90 -4.40
CA SER A 1 0.08 23.92 -3.31
C SER A 1 1.47 24.04 -2.74
N ASP A 2 1.65 23.75 -1.45
CA ASP A 2 2.95 23.88 -0.77
C ASP A 2 3.94 22.77 -1.15
N ILE A 3 3.47 21.70 -1.79
CA ILE A 3 4.29 20.65 -2.36
C ILE A 3 4.00 20.60 -3.88
N PRO A 4 5.02 20.81 -4.74
CA PRO A 4 4.89 20.64 -6.18
C PRO A 4 4.45 19.21 -6.52
N GLU A 5 3.59 19.04 -7.54
CA GLU A 5 3.03 17.76 -8.01
C GLU A 5 1.92 17.08 -7.18
N LEU A 6 1.55 17.60 -6.00
CA LEU A 6 0.37 17.08 -5.30
C LEU A 6 -0.95 17.50 -5.99
N SER A 7 -0.96 18.65 -6.67
CA SER A 7 -2.14 19.19 -7.33
C SER A 7 -2.58 18.35 -8.53
N GLY A 8 -3.86 17.96 -8.57
CA GLY A 8 -4.49 17.28 -9.71
C GLY A 8 -4.27 15.77 -9.78
N ARG A 9 -3.69 15.15 -8.74
CA ARG A 9 -3.56 13.69 -8.62
C ARG A 9 -4.45 13.17 -7.49
N ASN A 10 -5.04 11.99 -7.69
CA ASN A 10 -5.70 11.25 -6.61
C ASN A 10 -4.63 10.61 -5.73
N TRP A 11 -4.83 10.66 -4.41
CA TRP A 11 -3.89 10.12 -3.43
C TRP A 11 -4.60 9.20 -2.45
N LEU A 12 -3.91 8.13 -2.06
CA LEU A 12 -4.24 7.34 -0.88
C LEU A 12 -3.39 7.82 0.28
N VAL A 13 -3.95 7.79 1.47
CA VAL A 13 -3.27 8.11 2.72
C VAL A 13 -3.25 6.85 3.57
N TYR A 14 -2.06 6.38 3.90
CA TYR A 14 -1.86 5.37 4.92
C TYR A 14 -1.46 6.04 6.24
N ALA A 15 -2.26 5.84 7.29
CA ALA A 15 -1.98 6.26 8.65
C ALA A 15 -1.26 5.11 9.37
N TYR A 16 0.03 5.30 9.66
CA TYR A 16 0.92 4.25 10.16
C TYR A 16 0.51 3.74 11.54
N GLN A 17 0.29 4.61 12.52
CA GLN A 17 -0.09 4.20 13.87
C GLN A 17 -1.53 3.68 13.91
N ALA A 18 -2.46 4.32 13.20
CA ALA A 18 -3.85 3.88 13.12
C ALA A 18 -4.04 2.59 12.31
N GLY A 19 -3.12 2.25 11.40
CA GLY A 19 -3.22 1.07 10.55
C GLY A 19 -4.38 1.16 9.55
N THR A 20 -4.62 2.34 8.97
CA THR A 20 -5.76 2.56 8.07
C THR A 20 -5.34 3.18 6.75
N VAL A 21 -6.08 2.86 5.68
CA VAL A 21 -5.92 3.48 4.35
C VAL A 21 -7.21 4.14 3.93
N CYS A 22 -7.13 5.38 3.45
CA CYS A 22 -8.26 6.10 2.85
C CYS A 22 -7.82 6.91 1.62
N ARG A 23 -8.80 7.41 0.84
CA ARG A 23 -8.54 8.38 -0.23
C ARG A 23 -8.45 9.79 0.35
N LEU A 24 -7.47 10.56 -0.11
CA LEU A 24 -7.37 11.99 0.22
C LEU A 24 -8.45 12.75 -0.56
N GLY A 25 -9.48 13.22 0.14
CA GLY A 25 -10.52 14.08 -0.44
C GLY A 25 -10.09 15.54 -0.54
N GLU A 26 -10.90 16.37 -1.20
CA GLU A 26 -10.66 17.82 -1.32
C GLU A 26 -10.61 18.53 0.04
N SER A 27 -11.38 18.05 1.02
CA SER A 27 -11.39 18.55 2.39
C SER A 27 -10.24 18.06 3.26
N GLY A 28 -9.31 17.25 2.72
CA GLY A 28 -8.23 16.61 3.46
C GLY A 28 -8.69 15.38 4.26
N ILE A 29 -7.92 15.04 5.30
CA ILE A 29 -8.22 13.94 6.23
C ILE A 29 -8.48 14.48 7.64
N ASN A 30 -9.42 13.85 8.34
CA ASN A 30 -9.66 14.11 9.76
C ASN A 30 -8.99 13.01 10.58
N PHE A 31 -8.23 13.40 11.61
CA PHE A 31 -7.62 12.49 12.56
C PHE A 31 -7.59 13.13 13.95
N SER A 32 -7.37 12.33 14.99
CA SER A 32 -7.24 12.81 16.36
C SER A 32 -6.02 12.16 16.98
N LEU A 33 -5.23 12.96 17.68
CA LEU A 33 -4.05 12.50 18.38
C LEU A 33 -4.30 12.54 19.89
N PRO A 34 -3.80 11.55 20.65
CA PRO A 34 -3.72 11.69 22.10
C PRO A 34 -2.74 12.81 22.47
N GLU A 35 -2.79 13.27 23.71
CA GLU A 35 -1.82 14.24 24.23
C GLU A 35 -0.39 13.68 24.10
N GLY A 36 0.51 14.47 23.48
CA GLY A 36 1.88 14.03 23.16
C GLY A 36 1.97 12.99 22.03
N GLY A 37 0.87 12.66 21.36
CA GLY A 37 0.82 11.70 20.27
C GLY A 37 1.38 12.26 18.96
N ALA A 38 1.76 11.33 18.08
CA ALA A 38 2.12 11.61 16.69
C ALA A 38 1.52 10.53 15.79
N GLU A 39 1.16 10.92 14.58
CA GLU A 39 0.74 10.03 13.50
C GLU A 39 1.61 10.30 12.28
N LEU A 40 2.06 9.23 11.63
CA LEU A 40 2.84 9.30 10.41
C LEU A 40 1.96 8.91 9.23
N PHE A 41 1.80 9.84 8.30
CA PHE A 41 1.03 9.61 7.08
C PHE A 41 1.95 9.37 5.90
N LEU A 42 1.70 8.28 5.16
CA LEU A 42 2.29 8.04 3.86
C LEU A 42 1.28 8.38 2.76
N LEU A 43 1.66 9.31 1.88
CA LEU A 43 0.91 9.64 0.67
C LEU A 43 1.34 8.74 -0.48
N ILE A 44 0.37 8.04 -1.07
CA ILE A 44 0.60 7.06 -2.13
C ILE A 44 -0.21 7.51 -3.36
N PRO A 45 0.38 7.59 -4.56
CA PRO A 45 -0.38 7.94 -5.75
C PRO A 45 -1.48 6.90 -6.05
N ASP A 46 -2.73 7.34 -6.17
CA ASP A 46 -3.86 6.48 -6.54
C ASP A 46 -3.93 6.38 -8.08
N LYS A 47 -3.16 5.46 -8.68
CA LYS A 47 -3.09 5.28 -10.15
C LYS A 47 -3.56 3.91 -10.66
N GLY A 48 -4.49 3.26 -9.98
CA GLY A 48 -5.00 1.95 -10.42
C GLY A 48 -5.78 1.23 -9.34
N ARG A 49 -5.77 -0.10 -9.39
CA ARG A 49 -6.60 -0.95 -8.52
C ARG A 49 -5.97 -1.26 -7.17
N GLY A 50 -4.65 -1.22 -7.08
CA GLY A 50 -3.95 -1.34 -5.80
C GLY A 50 -2.53 -0.82 -5.85
N ARG A 51 -1.98 -0.54 -4.68
CA ARG A 51 -0.63 0.02 -4.49
C ARG A 51 0.09 -0.66 -3.34
N LEU A 52 1.39 -0.84 -3.47
CA LEU A 52 2.21 -1.30 -2.35
C LEU A 52 2.50 -0.13 -1.40
N ILE A 53 2.31 -0.38 -0.11
CA ILE A 53 2.63 0.55 0.98
C ILE A 53 4.10 0.35 1.37
N GLY A 54 4.55 -0.91 1.43
CA GLY A 54 5.84 -1.31 2.01
C GLY A 54 5.66 -2.27 3.18
N ILE A 55 6.72 -2.48 3.96
CA ILE A 55 6.66 -3.30 5.17
C ILE A 55 6.01 -2.50 6.30
N LEU A 56 4.87 -2.97 6.81
CA LEU A 56 4.02 -2.24 7.75
C LEU A 56 4.68 -2.01 9.11
N GLU A 57 5.62 -2.86 9.51
CA GLU A 57 6.36 -2.74 10.76
C GLU A 57 7.47 -1.66 10.71
N LYS A 58 7.69 -1.02 9.55
CA LYS A 58 8.78 -0.07 9.32
C LYS A 58 8.24 1.35 9.20
N TYR A 59 8.88 2.28 9.90
CA TYR A 59 8.56 3.71 9.81
C TYR A 59 8.70 4.27 8.37
N ILE A 60 9.71 3.82 7.62
CA ILE A 60 9.88 4.15 6.20
C ILE A 60 9.57 2.90 5.38
N SER A 61 8.30 2.49 5.42
CA SER A 61 7.82 1.21 4.86
C SER A 61 8.19 1.00 3.40
N CYS A 62 8.04 2.03 2.56
CA CYS A 62 8.33 1.97 1.13
C CYS A 62 9.82 1.82 0.80
N GLY A 63 10.72 2.13 1.76
CA GLY A 63 12.16 1.96 1.60
C GLY A 63 12.61 0.49 1.49
N CYS A 64 11.74 -0.44 1.89
CA CYS A 64 11.99 -1.88 1.82
C CYS A 64 11.57 -2.50 0.48
N LEU A 65 11.21 -1.70 -0.52
CA LEU A 65 10.71 -2.18 -1.81
C LEU A 65 11.55 -1.68 -2.98
N ARG A 66 11.68 -2.52 -3.99
CA ARG A 66 12.10 -2.13 -5.34
C ARG A 66 11.03 -2.56 -6.33
N ILE A 67 10.28 -1.59 -6.84
CA ILE A 67 9.28 -1.83 -7.89
C ILE A 67 10.02 -2.23 -9.18
N LEU A 68 9.69 -3.42 -9.71
CA LEU A 68 10.28 -3.95 -10.93
C LEU A 68 9.37 -3.70 -12.13
N HIS A 69 8.06 -3.78 -11.90
CA HIS A 69 7.03 -3.57 -12.91
C HIS A 69 5.75 -3.04 -12.26
N GLU A 70 5.11 -2.06 -12.87
CA GLU A 70 3.83 -1.50 -12.40
C GLU A 70 2.92 -1.19 -13.60
N GLU A 71 1.73 -1.79 -13.59
CA GLU A 71 0.62 -1.55 -14.50
C GLU A 71 -0.65 -1.20 -13.70
N GLU A 72 -1.76 -0.91 -14.38
CA GLU A 72 -3.01 -0.52 -13.70
C GLU A 72 -3.54 -1.59 -12.73
N ASN A 73 -3.44 -2.86 -13.11
CA ASN A 73 -4.00 -4.01 -12.41
C ASN A 73 -2.94 -5.04 -11.98
N ARG A 74 -1.64 -4.74 -12.12
CA ARG A 74 -0.56 -5.63 -11.71
C ARG A 74 0.63 -4.86 -11.17
N VAL A 75 1.26 -5.38 -10.13
CA VAL A 75 2.55 -4.89 -9.64
C VAL A 75 3.48 -6.07 -9.37
N ALA A 76 4.75 -5.90 -9.72
CA ALA A 76 5.82 -6.80 -9.33
C ALA A 76 6.90 -6.00 -8.61
N ALA A 77 7.31 -6.45 -7.44
CA ALA A 77 8.31 -5.78 -6.62
C ALA A 77 9.22 -6.80 -5.94
N LEU A 78 10.50 -6.44 -5.79
CA LEU A 78 11.37 -7.14 -4.86
C LEU A 78 11.19 -6.53 -3.47
N VAL A 79 10.85 -7.37 -2.50
CA VAL A 79 10.75 -7.00 -1.09
C VAL A 79 12.08 -7.30 -0.42
N LEU A 80 12.77 -6.26 0.05
CA LEU A 80 14.16 -6.32 0.53
C LEU A 80 14.27 -6.77 1.99
N GLU A 81 13.16 -6.78 2.73
CA GLU A 81 13.11 -7.15 4.14
C GLU A 81 11.92 -8.08 4.42
N ALA A 82 12.10 -9.03 5.35
CA ALA A 82 10.99 -9.84 5.83
C ALA A 82 9.99 -9.00 6.64
N GLY A 83 8.71 -9.38 6.63
CA GLY A 83 7.66 -8.71 7.37
C GLY A 83 6.32 -8.69 6.65
N THR A 84 5.41 -7.84 7.12
CA THR A 84 4.06 -7.74 6.57
C THR A 84 4.04 -6.71 5.45
N LEU A 85 3.93 -7.16 4.20
CA LEU A 85 3.79 -6.28 3.05
C LEU A 85 2.37 -5.71 3.02
N GLY A 86 2.26 -4.40 3.17
CA GLY A 86 1.02 -3.65 3.09
C GLY A 86 0.61 -3.34 1.66
N ILE A 87 -0.67 -3.43 1.39
CA ILE A 87 -1.30 -3.22 0.09
C ILE A 87 -2.51 -2.29 0.29
N ALA A 88 -2.54 -1.18 -0.42
CA ALA A 88 -3.66 -0.25 -0.46
C ALA A 88 -4.53 -0.57 -1.68
N ALA A 89 -5.75 -1.10 -1.48
CA ALA A 89 -6.68 -1.45 -2.54
C ALA A 89 -8.14 -1.42 -2.05
N ASP A 90 -9.07 -0.98 -2.90
CA ASP A 90 -10.51 -0.98 -2.55
C ASP A 90 -11.19 -2.33 -2.71
N ARG A 91 -10.54 -3.25 -3.42
CA ARG A 91 -10.98 -4.62 -3.66
C ARG A 91 -9.84 -5.60 -3.37
N PRO A 92 -10.16 -6.86 -3.03
CA PRO A 92 -9.15 -7.89 -2.84
C PRO A 92 -8.30 -8.06 -4.11
N PRO A 93 -6.99 -8.30 -3.97
CA PRO A 93 -6.20 -8.88 -5.05
C PRO A 93 -6.82 -10.20 -5.51
N VAL A 94 -6.78 -10.47 -6.81
CA VAL A 94 -7.21 -11.78 -7.34
C VAL A 94 -6.14 -12.83 -7.19
N ARG A 95 -4.86 -12.42 -7.19
CA ARG A 95 -3.70 -13.28 -6.97
C ARG A 95 -2.60 -12.51 -6.27
N VAL A 96 -1.89 -13.22 -5.39
CA VAL A 96 -0.65 -12.76 -4.77
C VAL A 96 0.32 -13.92 -4.87
N TRP A 97 1.44 -13.71 -5.56
CA TRP A 97 2.54 -14.66 -5.62
C TRP A 97 3.73 -14.15 -4.83
N ILE A 98 4.36 -15.04 -4.07
CA ILE A 98 5.66 -14.80 -3.43
C ILE A 98 6.61 -15.90 -3.88
N ASP A 99 7.68 -15.51 -4.59
CA ASP A 99 8.61 -16.44 -5.25
C ASP A 99 7.88 -17.51 -6.08
N GLY A 100 6.82 -17.11 -6.79
CA GLY A 100 6.01 -17.98 -7.66
C GLY A 100 5.03 -18.91 -6.93
N ARG A 101 4.86 -18.79 -5.61
CA ARG A 101 3.87 -19.55 -4.83
C ARG A 101 2.66 -18.68 -4.51
N ASP A 102 1.46 -19.23 -4.58
CA ASP A 102 0.22 -18.51 -4.23
C ASP A 102 0.12 -18.24 -2.72
N HIS A 103 -0.30 -17.03 -2.37
CA HIS A 103 -0.60 -16.60 -1.00
C HIS A 103 -1.95 -15.88 -0.94
N GLU A 104 -2.61 -15.98 0.22
CA GLU A 104 -3.83 -15.22 0.50
C GLU A 104 -3.50 -13.84 1.08
N ALA A 105 -4.20 -12.81 0.60
CA ALA A 105 -4.16 -11.48 1.19
C ALA A 105 -5.13 -11.39 2.37
N VAL A 106 -4.68 -10.79 3.47
CA VAL A 106 -5.47 -10.54 4.68
C VAL A 106 -6.05 -9.13 4.62
N CYS A 107 -7.36 -8.98 4.84
CA CYS A 107 -8.02 -7.68 4.95
C CYS A 107 -7.98 -7.18 6.40
N HIS A 108 -7.53 -5.93 6.58
CA HIS A 108 -7.52 -5.25 7.89
C HIS A 108 -8.66 -4.24 8.05
N GLY A 109 -9.56 -4.18 7.06
CA GLY A 109 -10.67 -3.24 7.00
C GLY A 109 -10.39 -2.05 6.07
N GLY A 110 -11.48 -1.49 5.54
CA GLY A 110 -11.40 -0.39 4.56
C GLY A 110 -10.61 -0.82 3.32
N MET A 111 -9.50 -0.12 3.07
CA MET A 111 -8.65 -0.32 1.88
C MET A 111 -7.29 -0.97 2.21
N LEU A 112 -7.06 -1.43 3.45
CA LEU A 112 -5.79 -2.03 3.85
C LEU A 112 -5.84 -3.55 3.75
N TRP A 113 -4.93 -4.08 2.93
CA TRP A 113 -4.67 -5.51 2.79
C TRP A 113 -3.20 -5.81 3.10
N SER A 114 -2.88 -7.06 3.38
CA SER A 114 -1.48 -7.46 3.55
C SER A 114 -1.18 -8.89 3.15
N VAL A 115 0.09 -9.17 2.90
CA VAL A 115 0.63 -10.53 2.82
C VAL A 115 1.94 -10.62 3.61
N TYR A 116 2.21 -11.76 4.23
CA TYR A 116 3.45 -11.95 4.98
C TYR A 116 4.59 -12.45 4.09
N CYS A 117 5.71 -11.74 4.11
CA CYS A 117 6.95 -12.10 3.43
C CYS A 117 7.91 -12.74 4.45
N GLU A 118 8.09 -14.06 4.36
CA GLU A 118 8.86 -14.82 5.36
C GLU A 118 10.36 -14.49 5.40
N LYS A 119 10.91 -14.03 4.28
CA LYS A 119 12.34 -13.76 4.10
C LYS A 119 12.56 -12.47 3.31
N PRO A 120 13.73 -11.83 3.47
CA PRO A 120 14.15 -10.75 2.58
C PRO A 120 14.38 -11.26 1.15
N ASP A 121 14.51 -10.32 0.22
CA ASP A 121 14.76 -10.53 -1.21
C ASP A 121 13.80 -11.51 -1.88
N CYS A 122 12.52 -11.46 -1.49
CA CYS A 122 11.47 -12.22 -2.17
C CYS A 122 10.81 -11.38 -3.27
N LEU A 123 10.49 -12.05 -4.38
CA LEU A 123 9.73 -11.45 -5.46
C LEU A 123 8.25 -11.56 -5.14
N VAL A 124 7.57 -10.42 -5.03
CA VAL A 124 6.13 -10.37 -4.86
C VAL A 124 5.48 -9.85 -6.12
N GLU A 125 4.48 -10.59 -6.60
CA GLU A 125 3.65 -10.23 -7.73
C GLU A 125 2.19 -10.22 -7.30
N ILE A 126 1.50 -9.11 -7.55
CA ILE A 126 0.10 -8.94 -7.16
C ILE A 126 -0.70 -8.54 -8.38
N GLU A 127 -1.82 -9.20 -8.57
CA GLU A 127 -2.76 -8.95 -9.64
C GLU A 127 -4.14 -8.60 -9.06
N TRP A 128 -4.80 -7.63 -9.69
CA TRP A 128 -6.18 -7.28 -9.45
C TRP A 128 -7.01 -7.55 -10.69
N GLN A 129 -8.31 -7.74 -10.48
CA GLN A 129 -9.26 -7.91 -11.56
C GLN A 129 -9.21 -6.69 -12.49
N SER A 130 -8.99 -6.93 -13.78
CA SER A 130 -9.12 -5.92 -14.82
C SER A 130 -10.57 -5.39 -14.81
N GLY A 131 -10.76 -4.08 -14.89
CA GLY A 131 -12.09 -3.52 -14.99
C GLY A 131 -12.73 -3.91 -16.32
N GLY A 132 -13.80 -4.71 -16.28
CA GLY A 132 -14.81 -4.66 -17.34
C GLY A 132 -15.60 -3.35 -17.18
N LEU A 133 -15.76 -2.62 -18.29
CA LEU A 133 -16.73 -1.54 -18.42
C LEU A 133 -18.15 -2.04 -18.11
#